data_AF-A0A847S799-F1
#
_entry.id   AF-A0A847S799-F1
#
_cell.length_a   1.000
_cell.length_b   1.000
_cell.length_c   1.000
_cell.angle_alpha   90.00
_cell.angle_beta   90.00
_cell.angle_gamma   90.00
#
_symmetry.space_group_name_H-M   'P 1'
#
loop_
_entity.id
_entity.type
_entity.pdbx_description
1 polymer ?
#
loop_
_entity_poly.entity_id
_entity_poly.type
_entity_poly.pdbx_seq_one_letter_code
_entity_poly.pdbx_strand_id
1 'polypeptide(L)'
;MKLSSKAENILAQINNKTKLGDLRKIAKEIQKDHELAMELWSTKRFLLRQLAILIMDNKLLSQDLINTLDKDAQTHSLDERNQLTDWLMANQLTKDKKTITLIQSWEDSPSTLQRRIFWYYQGRLRWMGQTPPPNNEELLSKIENQIEKEEPEVQWAMNFVAGWIGVYDKKYRNRCVALGEKTGLYKGKKVSKGCTPEYLPEFITIESNKRNL
;
A
#
# COMPACT_ATOMS: atom_id res chain seq x y z
N MET A 1 6.77 -20.86 -18.81
CA MET A 1 7.82 -21.53 -18.01
C MET A 1 7.20 -22.78 -17.41
N LYS A 2 7.93 -23.91 -17.41
CA LYS A 2 7.45 -25.11 -16.71
C LYS A 2 7.62 -24.89 -15.21
N LEU A 3 6.57 -25.10 -14.44
CA LEU A 3 6.60 -24.96 -12.98
C LEU A 3 7.33 -26.16 -12.35
N SER A 4 8.00 -25.93 -11.24
CA SER A 4 8.56 -26.97 -10.40
C SER A 4 7.44 -27.79 -9.76
N SER A 5 7.73 -29.05 -9.41
CA SER A 5 6.75 -29.90 -8.72
C SER A 5 6.29 -29.28 -7.39
N LYS A 6 7.16 -28.49 -6.74
CA LYS A 6 6.80 -27.73 -5.53
C LYS A 6 5.76 -26.65 -5.84
N ALA A 7 5.96 -25.87 -6.90
CA ALA A 7 4.98 -24.89 -7.34
C ALA A 7 3.66 -25.55 -7.73
N GLU A 8 3.67 -26.62 -8.53
CA GLU A 8 2.46 -27.37 -8.93
C GLU A 8 1.65 -27.86 -7.72
N ASN A 9 2.32 -28.40 -6.70
CA ASN A 9 1.67 -28.84 -5.46
C ASN A 9 1.02 -27.68 -4.67
N ILE A 10 1.63 -26.50 -4.66
CA ILE A 10 1.05 -25.30 -4.01
C ILE A 10 -0.14 -24.78 -4.82
N LEU A 11 -0.02 -24.78 -6.15
CA LEU A 11 -1.09 -24.36 -7.06
C LEU A 11 -2.37 -25.17 -6.84
N ALA A 12 -2.24 -26.48 -6.58
CA ALA A 12 -3.36 -27.38 -6.31
C ALA A 12 -4.09 -27.07 -4.99
N GLN A 13 -3.43 -26.44 -4.02
CA GLN A 13 -4.01 -26.10 -2.72
C GLN A 13 -4.78 -24.76 -2.72
N ILE A 14 -4.54 -23.90 -3.71
CA ILE A 14 -5.05 -22.52 -3.73
C ILE A 14 -6.07 -22.36 -4.85
N ASN A 15 -7.27 -21.90 -4.49
CA ASN A 15 -8.35 -21.56 -5.42
C ASN A 15 -8.96 -20.19 -5.06
N ASN A 16 -9.93 -19.72 -5.83
CA ASN A 16 -10.55 -18.40 -5.64
C ASN A 16 -11.31 -18.22 -4.31
N LYS A 17 -11.56 -19.29 -3.55
CA LYS A 17 -12.20 -19.26 -2.22
C LYS A 17 -11.20 -19.32 -1.08
N THR A 18 -9.90 -19.48 -1.36
CA THR A 18 -8.85 -19.53 -0.34
C THR A 18 -8.84 -18.23 0.47
N LYS A 19 -8.95 -18.33 1.79
CA LYS A 19 -8.96 -17.18 2.69
C LYS A 19 -7.54 -16.69 2.95
N LEU A 20 -7.38 -15.39 3.22
CA LEU A 20 -6.08 -14.79 3.54
C LEU A 20 -5.40 -15.45 4.76
N GLY A 21 -6.17 -15.92 5.74
CA GLY A 21 -5.63 -16.63 6.90
C GLY A 21 -4.96 -17.94 6.52
N ASP A 22 -5.53 -18.69 5.58
CA ASP A 22 -4.96 -19.95 5.10
C ASP A 22 -3.75 -19.69 4.20
N LEU A 23 -3.80 -18.64 3.37
CA LEU A 23 -2.65 -18.20 2.58
C LEU A 23 -1.42 -17.89 3.46
N ARG A 24 -1.64 -17.25 4.62
CA ARG A 24 -0.57 -16.97 5.60
C ARG A 24 -0.04 -18.23 6.28
N LYS A 25 -0.88 -19.26 6.50
CA LYS A 25 -0.41 -20.55 7.04
C LYS A 25 0.50 -21.26 6.03
N ILE A 26 0.08 -21.32 4.76
CA ILE A 26 0.90 -21.87 3.67
C ILE A 26 2.24 -21.13 3.58
N ALA A 27 2.23 -19.79 3.60
CA ALA A 27 3.45 -19.00 3.59
C ALA A 27 4.39 -19.32 4.78
N LYS A 28 3.82 -19.55 5.97
CA LYS A 28 4.59 -19.90 7.17
C LYS A 28 5.27 -21.27 7.06
N GLU A 29 4.62 -22.23 6.42
CA GLU A 29 5.19 -23.57 6.17
C GLU A 29 6.31 -23.53 5.13
N ILE A 30 6.12 -22.75 4.05
CA ILE A 30 7.13 -22.57 3.00
C ILE A 30 8.34 -21.79 3.51
N GLN A 31 8.10 -20.82 4.40
CA GLN A 31 9.07 -19.82 4.82
C GLN A 31 9.56 -18.98 3.63
N LYS A 32 10.83 -18.55 3.65
CA LYS A 32 11.43 -17.71 2.62
C LYS A 32 11.99 -18.57 1.50
N ASP A 33 11.45 -18.38 0.29
CA ASP A 33 11.85 -19.10 -0.92
C ASP A 33 11.62 -18.18 -2.13
N HIS A 34 12.67 -17.49 -2.58
CA HIS A 34 12.56 -16.48 -3.63
C HIS A 34 12.35 -17.10 -5.01
N GLU A 35 12.96 -18.24 -5.31
CA GLU A 35 12.78 -18.92 -6.60
C GLU A 35 11.32 -19.36 -6.75
N LEU A 36 10.78 -20.02 -5.73
CA LEU A 36 9.36 -20.38 -5.71
C LEU A 36 8.46 -19.15 -5.77
N ALA A 37 8.81 -18.04 -5.09
CA ALA A 37 8.04 -16.81 -5.18
C ALA A 37 7.92 -16.33 -6.63
N MET A 38 9.02 -16.36 -7.40
CA MET A 38 9.03 -15.94 -8.80
C MET A 38 8.23 -16.89 -9.70
N GLU A 39 8.30 -18.20 -9.45
CA GLU A 39 7.44 -19.18 -10.12
C GLU A 39 5.96 -18.89 -9.87
N LEU A 40 5.55 -18.73 -8.61
CA LEU A 40 4.18 -18.41 -8.22
C LEU A 40 3.72 -17.07 -8.81
N TRP A 41 4.60 -16.07 -8.83
CA TRP A 41 4.31 -14.75 -9.41
C TRP A 41 4.01 -14.83 -10.92
N SER A 42 4.77 -15.66 -11.64
CA SER A 42 4.64 -15.86 -13.08
C SER A 42 3.29 -16.45 -13.52
N THR A 43 2.56 -17.09 -12.59
CA THR A 43 1.24 -17.67 -12.86
C THR A 43 0.14 -16.63 -13.13
N LYS A 44 0.40 -15.36 -12.81
CA LYS A 44 -0.56 -14.24 -12.95
C LYS A 44 -1.82 -14.36 -12.09
N ARG A 45 -1.93 -15.40 -11.26
CA ARG A 45 -3.09 -15.62 -10.39
C ARG A 45 -2.93 -14.75 -9.13
N PHE A 46 -3.94 -13.94 -8.84
CA PHE A 46 -3.91 -12.95 -7.76
C PHE A 46 -3.44 -13.51 -6.41
N LEU A 47 -4.08 -14.59 -5.93
CA LEU A 47 -3.72 -15.20 -4.64
C LEU A 47 -2.31 -15.83 -4.63
N LEU A 48 -1.81 -16.28 -5.79
CA LEU A 48 -0.46 -16.83 -5.88
C LEU A 48 0.60 -15.72 -5.89
N ARG A 49 0.31 -14.57 -6.52
CA ARG A 49 1.14 -13.35 -6.40
C ARG A 49 1.15 -12.81 -4.98
N GLN A 50 0.01 -12.88 -4.27
CA GLN A 50 -0.04 -12.58 -2.84
C GLN A 50 0.83 -13.52 -2.01
N LEU A 51 0.77 -14.84 -2.26
CA LEU A 51 1.65 -15.81 -1.59
C LEU A 51 3.13 -15.54 -1.91
N ALA A 52 3.46 -15.28 -3.18
CA ALA A 52 4.80 -14.94 -3.60
C ALA A 52 5.37 -13.75 -2.81
N ILE A 53 4.58 -12.69 -2.59
CA ILE A 53 4.98 -11.55 -1.76
C ILE A 53 5.30 -11.97 -0.32
N LEU A 54 4.61 -12.96 0.24
CA LEU A 54 4.86 -13.39 1.62
C LEU A 54 6.16 -14.21 1.76
N ILE A 55 6.60 -14.90 0.71
CA ILE A 55 7.72 -15.84 0.76
C ILE A 55 8.98 -15.33 0.03
N MET A 56 8.91 -14.24 -0.74
CA MET A 56 10.08 -13.69 -1.44
C MET A 56 11.13 -13.15 -0.47
N ASP A 57 12.40 -13.17 -0.91
CA ASP A 57 13.50 -12.52 -0.20
C ASP A 57 13.64 -11.03 -0.58
N ASN A 58 13.41 -10.13 0.38
CA ASN A 58 13.61 -8.69 0.20
C ASN A 58 15.04 -8.30 -0.23
N LYS A 59 16.06 -9.10 0.12
CA LYS A 59 17.46 -8.83 -0.24
C LYS A 59 17.72 -8.97 -1.73
N LEU A 60 16.84 -9.66 -2.45
CA LEU A 60 16.92 -9.88 -3.89
C LEU A 60 16.07 -8.89 -4.70
N LEU A 61 15.37 -7.96 -4.04
CA LEU A 61 14.57 -6.94 -4.72
C LEU A 61 15.45 -5.78 -5.23
N SER A 62 15.87 -5.88 -6.49
CA SER A 62 16.46 -4.77 -7.26
C SER A 62 15.38 -3.83 -7.79
N GLN A 63 15.77 -2.61 -8.20
CA GLN A 63 14.84 -1.69 -8.87
C GLN A 63 14.24 -2.31 -10.14
N ASP A 64 15.02 -3.05 -10.93
CA ASP A 64 14.53 -3.72 -12.15
C ASP A 64 13.51 -4.82 -11.85
N LEU A 65 13.75 -5.60 -10.80
CA LEU A 65 12.78 -6.60 -10.37
C LEU A 65 11.51 -5.91 -9.86
N ILE A 66 11.63 -4.86 -9.05
CA ILE A 66 10.47 -4.08 -8.58
C ILE A 66 9.69 -3.50 -9.76
N ASN A 67 10.35 -2.94 -10.77
CA ASN A 67 9.71 -2.43 -11.99
C ASN A 67 8.96 -3.54 -12.75
N THR A 68 9.50 -4.77 -12.73
CA THR A 68 8.85 -5.94 -13.32
C THR A 68 7.59 -6.33 -12.53
N LEU A 69 7.69 -6.43 -11.21
CA LEU A 69 6.56 -6.72 -10.32
C LEU A 69 5.47 -5.64 -10.43
N ASP A 70 5.87 -4.37 -10.54
CA ASP A 70 4.99 -3.23 -10.74
C ASP A 70 4.18 -3.37 -12.04
N LYS A 71 4.87 -3.54 -13.17
CA LYS A 71 4.24 -3.75 -14.49
C LYS A 71 3.31 -4.96 -14.48
N ASP A 72 3.72 -6.04 -13.84
CA ASP A 72 2.93 -7.25 -13.70
C ASP A 72 1.68 -7.03 -12.85
N ALA A 73 1.77 -6.27 -11.76
CA ALA A 73 0.62 -5.95 -10.92
C ALA A 73 -0.43 -5.14 -11.68
N GLN A 74 -0.02 -4.29 -12.64
CA GLN A 74 -0.92 -3.53 -13.49
C GLN A 74 -1.81 -4.40 -14.40
N THR A 75 -1.53 -5.70 -14.55
CA THR A 75 -2.42 -6.62 -15.28
C THR A 75 -3.66 -7.05 -14.49
N HIS A 76 -3.73 -6.72 -13.20
CA HIS A 76 -4.86 -7.02 -12.32
C HIS A 76 -5.90 -5.91 -12.29
N SER A 77 -7.08 -6.19 -11.72
CA SER A 77 -8.07 -5.14 -11.42
C SER A 77 -7.49 -4.07 -10.48
N LEU A 78 -8.15 -2.92 -10.39
CA LEU A 78 -7.73 -1.81 -9.52
C LEU A 78 -7.57 -2.26 -8.04
N ASP A 79 -8.55 -3.02 -7.53
CA ASP A 79 -8.52 -3.49 -6.14
C ASP A 79 -7.39 -4.50 -5.91
N GLU A 80 -7.23 -5.46 -6.82
CA GLU A 80 -6.19 -6.48 -6.72
C GLU A 80 -4.79 -5.88 -6.84
N ARG A 81 -4.55 -4.95 -7.79
CA ARG A 81 -3.24 -4.31 -7.94
C ARG A 81 -2.92 -3.42 -6.73
N ASN A 82 -3.89 -2.71 -6.18
CA ASN A 82 -3.71 -1.92 -4.95
C ASN A 82 -3.32 -2.84 -3.79
N GLN A 83 -4.02 -3.97 -3.64
CA GLN A 83 -3.73 -4.94 -2.59
C GLN A 83 -2.35 -5.59 -2.75
N LEU A 84 -1.93 -5.95 -3.97
CA LEU A 84 -0.59 -6.46 -4.24
C LEU A 84 0.48 -5.42 -3.91
N THR A 85 0.27 -4.17 -4.33
CA THR A 85 1.18 -3.04 -4.10
C THR A 85 1.38 -2.76 -2.61
N ASP A 86 0.28 -2.67 -1.87
CA ASP A 86 0.29 -2.40 -0.43
C ASP A 86 0.93 -3.58 0.35
N TRP A 87 0.69 -4.82 -0.08
CA TRP A 87 1.35 -6.00 0.48
C TRP A 87 2.85 -6.06 0.18
N LEU A 88 3.27 -5.78 -1.06
CA LEU A 88 4.67 -5.79 -1.44
C LEU A 88 5.45 -4.78 -0.60
N MET A 89 4.92 -3.57 -0.44
CA MET A 89 5.53 -2.55 0.41
C MET A 89 5.61 -2.97 1.88
N ALA A 90 4.50 -3.44 2.46
CA ALA A 90 4.46 -3.76 3.90
C ALA A 90 5.26 -5.01 4.29
N ASN A 91 5.29 -6.04 3.44
CA ASN A 91 5.96 -7.30 3.74
C ASN A 91 7.42 -7.31 3.29
N GLN A 92 7.78 -6.54 2.26
CA GLN A 92 9.09 -6.66 1.62
C GLN A 92 9.85 -5.32 1.56
N LEU A 93 9.30 -4.29 0.91
CA LEU A 93 10.09 -3.08 0.61
C LEU A 93 10.43 -2.25 1.86
N THR A 94 9.60 -2.30 2.90
CA THR A 94 9.89 -1.61 4.17
C THR A 94 10.83 -2.39 5.11
N LYS A 95 11.33 -3.57 4.69
CA LYS A 95 12.20 -4.42 5.50
C LYS A 95 13.69 -4.19 5.28
N ASP A 96 14.05 -3.43 4.25
CA ASP A 96 15.43 -3.15 3.90
C ASP A 96 15.67 -1.66 3.63
N LYS A 97 16.84 -1.15 4.05
CA LYS A 97 17.18 0.27 3.89
C LYS A 97 17.29 0.67 2.42
N LYS A 98 17.83 -0.21 1.56
CA LYS A 98 17.98 0.06 0.13
C LYS A 98 16.61 0.26 -0.52
N THR A 99 15.65 -0.61 -0.23
CA THR A 99 14.30 -0.50 -0.79
C THR A 99 13.52 0.67 -0.19
N ILE A 100 13.77 1.07 1.06
CA ILE A 100 13.24 2.31 1.63
C ILE A 100 13.77 3.53 0.86
N THR A 101 15.06 3.58 0.53
CA THR A 101 15.63 4.64 -0.30
C THR A 101 14.98 4.70 -1.68
N LEU A 102 14.67 3.54 -2.29
CA LEU A 102 13.92 3.51 -3.54
C LEU A 102 12.51 4.08 -3.38
N ILE A 103 11.77 3.67 -2.34
CA ILE A 103 10.44 4.22 -2.04
C ILE A 103 10.48 5.75 -1.96
N GLN A 104 11.48 6.30 -1.27
CA GLN A 104 11.63 7.75 -1.10
C GLN A 104 11.90 8.50 -2.42
N SER A 105 12.40 7.82 -3.45
CA SER A 105 12.64 8.40 -4.78
C SER A 105 11.42 8.40 -5.71
N TRP A 106 10.33 7.75 -5.33
CA TRP A 106 9.21 7.47 -6.22
C TRP A 106 8.09 8.51 -6.21
N GLU A 107 8.27 9.66 -5.54
CA GLU A 107 7.27 10.73 -5.49
C GLU A 107 6.77 11.14 -6.88
N ASP A 108 7.70 11.35 -7.82
CA ASP A 108 7.42 11.74 -9.21
C ASP A 108 7.63 10.58 -10.20
N SER A 109 7.53 9.32 -9.73
CA SER A 109 7.72 8.16 -10.61
C SER A 109 6.71 8.16 -11.77
N PRO A 110 7.10 7.77 -13.00
CA PRO A 110 6.14 7.57 -14.08
C PRO A 110 5.16 6.42 -13.79
N SER A 111 5.49 5.50 -12.87
CA SER A 111 4.55 4.45 -12.44
C SER A 111 3.62 4.96 -11.35
N THR A 112 2.31 4.88 -11.63
CA THR A 112 1.23 5.15 -10.68
C THR A 112 1.35 4.32 -9.39
N LEU A 113 1.74 3.04 -9.49
CA LEU A 113 1.85 2.17 -8.31
C LEU A 113 3.06 2.53 -7.45
N GLN A 114 4.16 2.98 -8.05
CA GLN A 114 5.31 3.51 -7.31
C GLN A 114 4.98 4.82 -6.58
N ARG A 115 4.28 5.75 -7.24
CA ARG A 115 3.79 6.98 -6.58
C ARG A 115 2.83 6.63 -5.43
N ARG A 116 1.93 5.67 -5.63
CA ARG A 116 1.06 5.15 -4.56
C ARG A 116 1.89 4.64 -3.37
N ILE A 117 2.93 3.85 -3.62
CA ILE A 117 3.81 3.33 -2.55
C ILE A 117 4.47 4.48 -1.79
N PHE A 118 5.01 5.48 -2.49
CA PHE A 118 5.61 6.65 -1.85
C PHE A 118 4.63 7.32 -0.87
N TRP A 119 3.45 7.70 -1.36
CA TRP A 119 2.45 8.39 -0.53
C TRP A 119 1.94 7.50 0.60
N TYR A 120 1.68 6.22 0.33
CA TYR A 120 1.20 5.31 1.37
C TYR A 120 2.28 5.09 2.44
N TYR A 121 3.56 5.01 2.07
CA TYR A 121 4.68 4.96 3.02
C TYR A 121 4.74 6.23 3.89
N GLN A 122 4.61 7.42 3.30
CA GLN A 122 4.56 8.68 4.06
C GLN A 122 3.41 8.66 5.08
N GLY A 123 2.22 8.21 4.68
CA GLY A 123 1.08 8.07 5.58
C GLY A 123 1.33 7.06 6.71
N ARG A 124 1.95 5.91 6.42
CA ARG A 124 2.31 4.91 7.44
C ARG A 124 3.29 5.45 8.49
N LEU A 125 4.24 6.29 8.10
CA LEU A 125 5.18 6.92 9.05
C LEU A 125 4.45 7.76 10.12
N ARG A 126 3.29 8.33 9.80
CA ARG A 126 2.44 9.08 10.75
C ARG A 126 1.48 8.17 11.50
N TRP A 127 0.84 7.25 10.80
CA TRP A 127 -0.18 6.36 11.35
C TRP A 127 0.36 5.47 12.46
N MET A 128 1.59 4.96 12.33
CA MET A 128 2.17 3.98 13.26
C MET A 128 2.51 4.57 14.65
N GLY A 129 2.20 5.85 14.92
CA GLY A 129 2.35 6.47 16.23
C GLY A 129 3.79 6.75 16.65
N GLN A 130 4.74 6.65 15.72
CA GLN A 130 6.13 7.08 15.91
C GLN A 130 6.27 8.54 15.49
N THR A 131 7.33 9.21 15.96
CA THR A 131 7.64 10.58 15.52
C THR A 131 7.97 10.57 14.02
N PRO A 132 7.12 11.15 13.16
CA PRO A 132 7.39 11.17 11.73
C PRO A 132 8.47 12.22 11.41
N PRO A 133 9.10 12.15 10.21
CA PRO A 133 9.93 13.24 9.73
C PRO A 133 9.15 14.57 9.73
N PRO A 134 9.81 15.71 10.01
CA PRO A 134 9.15 17.02 10.15
C PRO A 134 8.81 17.66 8.79
N ASN A 135 8.25 16.89 7.85
CA ASN A 135 7.93 17.32 6.47
C ASN A 135 6.42 17.46 6.21
N ASN A 136 5.58 17.60 7.25
CA ASN A 136 4.12 17.75 7.09
C ASN A 136 3.73 18.96 6.24
N GLU A 137 4.43 20.10 6.41
CA GLU A 137 4.19 21.33 5.63
C GLU A 137 4.40 21.12 4.13
N GLU A 138 5.52 20.48 3.78
CA GLU A 138 5.87 20.17 2.39
C GLU A 138 4.87 19.20 1.77
N LEU A 139 4.57 18.10 2.46
CA LEU A 139 3.63 17.08 1.99
C LEU A 139 2.24 17.68 1.73
N LEU A 140 1.71 18.48 2.67
CA LEU A 140 0.40 19.12 2.48
C LEU A 140 0.38 20.10 1.31
N SER A 141 1.45 20.88 1.14
CA SER A 141 1.56 21.82 0.02
C SER A 141 1.57 21.08 -1.32
N LYS A 142 2.22 19.93 -1.42
CA LYS A 142 2.18 19.08 -2.62
C LYS A 142 0.79 18.46 -2.82
N ILE A 143 0.18 17.93 -1.75
CA ILE A 143 -1.14 17.33 -1.80
C ILE A 143 -2.20 18.31 -2.32
N GLU A 144 -2.24 19.52 -1.77
CA GLU A 144 -3.20 20.56 -2.15
C GLU A 144 -3.10 20.95 -3.63
N ASN A 145 -1.92 20.84 -4.23
CA ASN A 145 -1.66 21.22 -5.61
C ASN A 145 -1.94 20.08 -6.63
N GLN A 146 -1.88 18.83 -6.18
CA GLN A 146 -1.78 17.67 -7.06
C GLN A 146 -2.94 16.66 -6.89
N ILE A 147 -3.55 16.54 -5.70
CA ILE A 147 -4.45 15.42 -5.37
C ILE A 147 -5.65 15.26 -6.32
N GLU A 148 -6.22 16.37 -6.81
CA GLU A 148 -7.38 16.34 -7.72
C GLU A 148 -7.00 15.93 -9.16
N LYS A 149 -5.71 15.95 -9.49
CA LYS A 149 -5.17 15.62 -10.82
C LYS A 149 -4.48 14.27 -10.87
N GLU A 150 -4.33 13.61 -9.73
CA GLU A 150 -3.66 12.32 -9.62
C GLU A 150 -4.59 11.15 -9.92
N GLU A 151 -3.96 10.03 -10.26
CA GLU A 151 -4.67 8.77 -10.50
C GLU A 151 -5.36 8.28 -9.22
N PRO A 152 -6.51 7.58 -9.31
CA PRO A 152 -7.29 7.17 -8.13
C PRO A 152 -6.48 6.41 -7.07
N GLU A 153 -5.54 5.57 -7.48
CA GLU A 153 -4.65 4.83 -6.58
C GLU A 153 -3.77 5.76 -5.73
N VAL A 154 -3.24 6.82 -6.34
CA VAL A 154 -2.31 7.78 -5.74
C VAL A 154 -3.09 8.80 -4.92
N GLN A 155 -4.20 9.30 -5.47
CA GLN A 155 -5.15 10.19 -4.81
C GLN A 155 -5.60 9.63 -3.45
N TRP A 156 -5.91 8.34 -3.38
CA TRP A 156 -6.25 7.69 -2.12
C TRP A 156 -5.10 7.72 -1.11
N ALA A 157 -3.87 7.42 -1.55
CA ALA A 157 -2.69 7.42 -0.70
C ALA A 157 -2.35 8.83 -0.19
N MET A 158 -2.52 9.85 -1.03
CA MET A 158 -2.38 11.27 -0.66
C MET A 158 -3.42 11.69 0.37
N ASN A 159 -4.69 11.32 0.17
CA ASN A 159 -5.76 11.54 1.13
C ASN A 159 -5.45 10.85 2.47
N PHE A 160 -4.95 9.62 2.43
CA PHE A 160 -4.51 8.89 3.61
C PHE A 160 -3.41 9.63 4.39
N VAL A 161 -2.43 10.25 3.70
CA VAL A 161 -1.40 11.08 4.34
C VAL A 161 -2.03 12.30 5.03
N ALA A 162 -2.86 13.07 4.32
CA ALA A 162 -3.52 14.24 4.88
C ALA A 162 -4.38 13.88 6.11
N GLY A 163 -5.07 12.75 6.07
CA GLY A 163 -5.87 12.23 7.18
C GLY A 163 -5.01 12.02 8.43
N TRP A 164 -3.91 11.27 8.33
CA TRP A 164 -3.06 11.00 9.49
C TRP A 164 -2.29 12.22 9.98
N ILE A 165 -1.93 13.16 9.10
CA ILE A 165 -1.40 14.46 9.51
C ILE A 165 -2.45 15.20 10.35
N GLY A 166 -3.70 15.28 9.88
CA GLY A 166 -4.77 15.99 10.61
C GLY A 166 -5.16 15.34 11.95
N VAL A 167 -5.05 14.02 12.05
CA VAL A 167 -5.31 13.28 13.30
C VAL A 167 -4.29 13.63 14.38
N TYR A 168 -3.00 13.57 14.06
CA TYR A 168 -1.92 13.65 15.05
C TYR A 168 -1.31 15.06 15.19
N ASP A 169 -1.27 15.86 14.13
CA ASP A 169 -0.68 17.20 14.14
C ASP A 169 -1.75 18.28 14.21
N LYS A 170 -2.07 18.72 15.43
CA LYS A 170 -3.09 19.74 15.71
C LYS A 170 -2.82 21.06 14.97
N LYS A 171 -1.56 21.37 14.65
CA LYS A 171 -1.18 22.56 13.88
C LYS A 171 -1.79 22.53 12.48
N TYR A 172 -1.83 21.36 11.84
CA TYR A 172 -2.30 21.21 10.46
C TYR A 172 -3.72 20.64 10.34
N ARG A 173 -4.36 20.29 11.46
CA ARG A 173 -5.71 19.69 11.46
C ARG A 173 -6.73 20.50 10.63
N ASN A 174 -6.84 21.80 10.86
CA ASN A 174 -7.78 22.65 10.13
C ASN A 174 -7.47 22.71 8.63
N ARG A 175 -6.18 22.66 8.25
CA ARG A 175 -5.74 22.62 6.85
C ARG A 175 -6.18 21.33 6.17
N CYS A 176 -6.03 20.18 6.84
CA CYS A 176 -6.50 18.89 6.31
C CYS A 176 -8.03 18.80 6.22
N VAL A 177 -8.76 19.36 7.19
CA VAL A 177 -10.23 19.44 7.14
C VAL A 177 -10.67 20.29 5.94
N ALA A 178 -10.10 21.48 5.78
CA ALA A 178 -10.41 22.37 4.67
C ALA A 178 -10.09 21.75 3.30
N LEU A 179 -8.99 20.98 3.19
CA LEU A 179 -8.67 20.21 1.99
C LEU A 179 -9.78 19.21 1.66
N GLY A 180 -10.27 18.47 2.65
CA GLY A 180 -11.36 17.51 2.44
C GLY A 180 -12.67 18.16 2.04
N GLU A 181 -13.03 19.28 2.68
CA GLU A 181 -14.23 20.05 2.34
C GLU A 181 -14.15 20.61 0.92
N LYS A 182 -12.99 21.15 0.53
CA LYS A 182 -12.75 21.68 -0.82
C LYS A 182 -12.87 20.60 -1.89
N THR A 183 -12.20 19.47 -1.70
CA THR A 183 -12.10 18.42 -2.72
C THR A 183 -13.32 17.51 -2.76
N GLY A 184 -14.04 17.36 -1.64
CA GLY A 184 -15.19 16.46 -1.53
C GLY A 184 -14.84 14.97 -1.70
N LEU A 185 -13.55 14.61 -1.73
CA LEU A 185 -13.10 13.25 -1.99
C LEU A 185 -13.66 12.26 -0.97
N TYR A 186 -14.20 11.15 -1.47
CA TYR A 186 -14.79 10.06 -0.69
C TYR A 186 -15.99 10.44 0.20
N LYS A 187 -16.54 11.65 0.06
CA LYS A 187 -17.74 12.08 0.79
C LYS A 187 -18.92 11.17 0.48
N GLY A 188 -19.58 10.66 1.52
CA GLY A 188 -20.73 9.76 1.39
C GLY A 188 -20.41 8.33 0.93
N LYS A 189 -19.13 7.98 0.75
CA LYS A 189 -18.72 6.60 0.43
C LYS A 189 -19.07 5.68 1.59
N LYS A 190 -19.87 4.64 1.32
CA LYS A 190 -20.26 3.66 2.34
C LYS A 190 -19.05 2.83 2.75
N VAL A 191 -18.83 2.71 4.06
CA VAL A 191 -17.82 1.83 4.65
C VAL A 191 -18.48 0.72 5.45
N SER A 192 -17.82 -0.42 5.56
CA SER A 192 -18.28 -1.53 6.40
C SER A 192 -18.38 -1.12 7.87
N LYS A 193 -19.26 -1.80 8.62
CA LYS A 193 -19.44 -1.54 10.05
C LYS A 193 -18.10 -1.65 10.80
N GLY A 194 -17.73 -0.59 11.52
CA GLY A 194 -16.48 -0.51 12.29
C GLY A 194 -15.29 0.12 11.54
N CYS A 195 -15.40 0.33 10.23
CA CYS A 195 -14.41 1.08 9.45
C CYS A 195 -14.66 2.58 9.54
N THR A 196 -13.60 3.38 9.36
CA THR A 196 -13.70 4.84 9.31
C THR A 196 -13.85 5.31 7.86
N PRO A 197 -14.76 6.24 7.56
CA PRO A 197 -14.89 6.86 6.24
C PRO A 197 -13.59 7.57 5.84
N GLU A 198 -13.35 7.68 4.53
CA GLU A 198 -12.11 8.28 3.99
C GLU A 198 -12.25 9.79 3.73
N TYR A 199 -13.44 10.35 3.89
CA TYR A 199 -13.67 11.80 3.81
C TYR A 199 -12.94 12.50 4.96
N LEU A 200 -11.95 13.34 4.65
CA LEU A 200 -10.99 13.86 5.64
C LEU A 200 -11.64 14.46 6.90
N PRO A 201 -12.69 15.30 6.82
CA PRO A 201 -13.32 15.84 8.02
C PRO A 201 -13.85 14.76 8.96
N GLU A 202 -14.60 13.78 8.42
CA GLU A 202 -15.13 12.67 9.21
C GLU A 202 -14.01 11.74 9.70
N PHE A 203 -13.04 11.42 8.84
CA PHE A 203 -11.89 10.59 9.17
C PHE A 203 -11.12 11.15 10.36
N ILE A 204 -10.74 12.43 10.27
CA ILE A 204 -9.95 13.12 11.30
C ILE A 204 -10.72 13.15 12.61
N THR A 205 -11.99 13.54 12.60
CA THR A 205 -12.82 13.56 13.82
C THR A 205 -12.91 12.17 14.46
N ILE A 206 -13.20 11.14 13.69
CA ILE A 206 -13.39 9.78 14.22
C ILE A 206 -12.06 9.20 14.75
N GLU A 207 -10.96 9.29 14.00
CA GLU A 207 -9.69 8.70 14.41
C GLU A 207 -9.02 9.47 15.56
N SER A 208 -9.19 10.79 15.64
CA SER A 208 -8.77 11.59 16.80
C SER A 208 -9.55 11.18 18.05
N ASN A 209 -10.88 11.02 17.95
CA ASN A 209 -11.71 10.58 19.07
C ASN A 209 -11.31 9.18 19.57
N LYS A 210 -11.08 8.21 18.66
CA LYS A 210 -10.61 6.87 19.03
C LYS A 210 -9.27 6.86 19.78
N ARG A 211 -8.47 7.93 19.66
CA ARG A 211 -7.14 8.07 20.27
C ARG A 211 -7.09 9.10 21.40
N ASN A 212 -8.21 9.74 21.74
CA ASN A 212 -8.30 10.81 22.73
C ASN A 212 -7.37 12.01 22.42
N LEU A 213 -7.35 12.47 21.15
CA LEU A 213 -6.46 13.55 20.65
C LEU A 213 -7.12 14.91 20.39
#